data_AF-A0AB37RHT3-F1
#
_entry.id   AF-A0AB37RHT3-F1
#
_cell.length_a   1.000
_cell.length_b   1.000
_cell.length_c   1.000
_cell.angle_alpha   90.00
_cell.angle_beta   90.00
_cell.angle_gamma   90.00
#
_symmetry.space_group_name_H-M   'P 1'
#
loop_
_entity.id
_entity.type
_entity.pdbx_description
1 polymer ?
#
loop_
_entity_poly.entity_id
_entity_poly.type
_entity_poly.pdbx_seq_one_letter_code
_entity_poly.pdbx_strand_id
1 'polypeptide(L)'
;MAIFHMSFQNISAGKMRSAVASAAYRSGEKLFDDKEGRHYFYARSVMPESFILTPKNAPEWASDREQLWNEVEKKDRKSNSRYAKEFNVALP
;
A
#
# COMPACT_ATOMS: atom_id res chain seq x y z
N MET A 1 10.62 -29.03 0.47
CA MET A 1 10.42 -28.71 -0.96
C MET A 1 10.09 -27.23 -1.04
N ALA A 2 10.87 -26.43 -1.76
CA ALA A 2 10.50 -25.04 -2.03
C ALA A 2 9.35 -25.06 -3.04
N ILE A 3 8.20 -24.49 -2.67
CA ILE A 3 7.05 -24.35 -3.56
C ILE A 3 7.10 -22.94 -4.13
N PHE A 4 7.22 -22.83 -5.45
CA PHE A 4 7.12 -21.54 -6.13
C PHE A 4 5.71 -20.97 -5.95
N HIS A 5 5.63 -19.75 -5.40
CA HIS A 5 4.39 -18.98 -5.33
C HIS A 5 4.63 -17.55 -5.81
N MET A 6 3.84 -17.13 -6.79
CA MET A 6 3.75 -15.74 -7.25
C MET A 6 2.30 -15.43 -7.62
N SER A 7 1.78 -14.31 -7.12
CA SER A 7 0.49 -13.77 -7.54
C SER A 7 0.57 -12.26 -7.74
N PHE A 8 -0.28 -11.73 -8.63
CA PHE A 8 -0.36 -10.29 -8.89
C PHE A 8 -1.82 -9.83 -8.90
N GLN A 9 -2.07 -8.61 -8.42
CA GLN A 9 -3.40 -8.02 -8.39
C GLN A 9 -3.35 -6.49 -8.38
N ASN A 10 -4.43 -5.85 -8.84
CA ASN A 10 -4.58 -4.41 -8.68
C ASN A 10 -5.20 -4.09 -7.31
N ILE A 11 -4.71 -3.03 -6.68
CA ILE A 11 -5.43 -2.30 -5.63
C ILE A 11 -6.20 -1.19 -6.36
N SER A 12 -7.53 -1.26 -6.29
CA SER A 12 -8.39 -0.39 -7.09
C SER A 12 -9.65 0.00 -6.34
N ALA A 13 -10.06 1.25 -6.52
CA ALA A 13 -11.33 1.78 -6.03
C ALA A 13 -12.53 0.94 -6.53
N GLY A 14 -12.46 0.44 -7.77
CA GLY A 14 -13.53 -0.38 -8.36
C GLY A 14 -13.74 -1.74 -7.68
N LYS A 15 -12.81 -2.15 -6.81
CA LYS A 15 -12.92 -3.34 -5.94
C LYS A 15 -13.08 -2.95 -4.46
N MET A 16 -13.45 -1.70 -4.19
CA MET A 16 -13.59 -1.13 -2.85
C MET A 16 -12.32 -1.30 -2.00
N ARG A 17 -11.13 -1.17 -2.61
CA ARG A 17 -9.84 -1.23 -1.91
C ARG A 17 -9.22 0.15 -1.82
N SER A 18 -8.75 0.51 -0.63
CA SER A 18 -7.87 1.65 -0.37
C SER A 18 -6.39 1.20 -0.43
N ALA A 19 -5.56 2.02 -1.06
CA ALA A 19 -4.11 1.93 -1.06
C ALA A 19 -3.53 2.26 0.31
N VAL A 20 -4.10 3.23 1.04
CA VAL A 20 -3.68 3.56 2.40
C VAL A 20 -3.96 2.39 3.35
N ALA A 21 -5.18 1.84 3.33
CA ALA A 21 -5.54 0.66 4.11
C ALA A 21 -4.65 -0.55 3.78
N SER A 22 -4.39 -0.74 2.48
CA SER A 22 -3.50 -1.77 1.97
C SER A 22 -2.05 -1.63 2.47
N ALA A 23 -1.53 -0.40 2.50
CA ALA A 23 -0.19 -0.12 2.97
C ALA A 23 -0.07 -0.32 4.48
N ALA A 24 -1.05 0.13 5.27
CA ALA A 24 -1.12 -0.10 6.71
C ALA A 24 -1.11 -1.60 7.03
N TYR A 25 -1.92 -2.39 6.31
CA TYR A 25 -2.00 -3.84 6.52
C TYR A 25 -0.66 -4.57 6.27
N ARG A 26 0.08 -4.17 5.23
CA ARG A 26 1.35 -4.83 4.83
C ARG A 26 2.56 -4.36 5.63
N SER A 27 2.60 -3.09 6.02
CA SER A 27 3.70 -2.52 6.80
C SER A 27 3.54 -2.73 8.31
N GLY A 28 2.31 -2.94 8.80
CA GLY A 28 2.02 -2.95 10.23
C GLY A 28 1.95 -1.55 10.85
N GLU A 29 2.06 -0.48 10.04
CA GLU A 29 2.00 0.90 10.52
C GLU A 29 0.56 1.41 10.60
N LYS A 30 0.33 2.35 11.53
CA LYS A 30 -0.94 3.08 11.63
C LYS A 30 -0.90 4.25 10.66
N LEU A 31 -1.75 4.23 9.64
CA LEU A 31 -1.81 5.27 8.61
C LEU A 31 -3.20 5.94 8.60
N PHE A 32 -3.25 7.24 8.40
CA PHE A 32 -4.47 8.03 8.20
C PHE A 32 -4.84 8.07 6.71
N ASP A 33 -6.12 7.85 6.41
CA ASP A 33 -6.68 7.98 5.06
C ASP A 33 -7.46 9.30 4.96
N ASP A 34 -6.96 10.25 4.16
CA ASP A 34 -7.54 11.58 3.99
C ASP A 34 -8.93 11.55 3.33
N LYS A 35 -9.19 10.54 2.50
CA LYS A 35 -10.45 10.41 1.76
C LYS A 35 -11.55 9.89 2.67
N GLU A 36 -11.24 8.95 3.55
CA GLU A 36 -12.20 8.37 4.49
C GLU A 36 -12.20 9.03 5.88
N GLY A 37 -11.20 9.86 6.18
CA GLY A 37 -11.10 10.60 7.44
C GLY A 37 -10.86 9.70 8.65
N ARG A 38 -10.16 8.57 8.48
CA ARG A 38 -9.92 7.59 9.55
C ARG A 38 -8.53 6.98 9.51
N HIS A 39 -8.09 6.44 10.63
CA HIS A 39 -6.87 5.62 10.70
C HIS A 39 -7.15 4.16 10.38
N TYR A 40 -6.23 3.56 9.64
CA TYR A 40 -6.09 2.13 9.47
C TYR A 40 -4.93 1.62 10.31
N PHE A 41 -5.19 0.63 11.15
CA PHE A 41 -4.18 -0.07 11.93
C PHE A 41 -4.59 -1.52 12.10
N TYR A 42 -3.64 -2.43 11.88
CA TYR A 42 -3.87 -3.86 11.93
C TYR A 42 -2.85 -4.49 12.86
N ALA A 43 -3.30 -4.84 14.07
CA ALA A 43 -2.43 -5.45 15.08
C ALA A 43 -1.84 -6.77 14.57
N ARG A 44 -0.55 -6.97 14.83
CA ARG A 44 0.21 -8.15 14.43
C ARG A 44 1.03 -8.66 15.61
N SER A 45 1.13 -9.97 15.73
CA SER A 45 2.06 -10.61 16.69
C SER A 45 3.52 -10.48 16.23
N VAL A 46 3.74 -10.45 14.91
CA VAL A 46 5.06 -10.30 14.29
C VAL A 46 5.03 -9.13 13.33
N MET A 47 5.90 -8.15 13.59
CA MET A 47 6.05 -6.99 12.72
C MET A 47 6.86 -7.36 11.47
N PRO A 48 6.39 -6.97 10.27
CA PRO A 48 7.14 -7.20 9.05
C PRO A 48 8.30 -6.20 8.94
N GLU A 49 9.37 -6.62 8.25
CA GLU A 49 10.32 -5.66 7.70
C GLU A 49 9.68 -4.98 6.48
N SER A 50 9.64 -3.65 6.46
CA SER A 50 9.07 -2.91 5.35
C SER A 50 9.81 -1.62 5.07
N PHE A 51 9.97 -1.30 3.80
CA PHE A 51 10.65 -0.10 3.33
C PHE A 51 10.01 0.38 2.02
N ILE A 52 10.23 1.67 1.71
CA ILE A 52 9.82 2.26 0.44
C ILE A 52 11.07 2.48 -0.39
N LEU A 53 11.06 1.96 -1.61
CA LEU A 53 12.10 2.25 -2.60
C LEU A 53 11.61 3.38 -3.51
N THR A 54 12.37 4.46 -3.55
CA THR A 54 12.10 5.61 -4.41
C THR A 54 13.12 5.70 -5.54
N PRO A 55 12.73 6.14 -6.75
CA PRO A 55 13.68 6.46 -7.80
C PRO A 55 14.53 7.68 -7.44
N LYS A 56 15.70 7.84 -8.08
CA LYS A 56 16.66 8.93 -7.80
C LYS A 56 16.06 10.34 -7.79
N ASN A 57 15.04 10.58 -8.62
CA ASN A 57 14.39 11.88 -8.80
C ASN A 57 13.02 11.94 -8.12
N ALA A 58 12.74 11.06 -7.16
CA ALA A 58 11.53 11.15 -6.37
C ALA A 58 11.56 12.39 -5.48
N PRO A 59 10.41 13.04 -5.25
CA PRO A 59 10.33 14.04 -4.21
C PRO A 59 10.59 13.40 -2.83
N GLU A 60 11.17 14.16 -1.91
CA GLU A 60 11.56 13.67 -0.58
C GLU A 60 10.39 13.08 0.20
N TRP A 61 9.19 13.64 0.03
CA TRP A 61 7.98 13.13 0.67
C TRP A 61 7.56 11.73 0.22
N ALA A 62 8.05 11.23 -0.92
CA ALA A 62 7.66 9.92 -1.42
C ALA A 62 8.17 8.75 -0.56
N SER A 63 9.13 8.99 0.35
CA SER A 63 9.54 8.00 1.35
C SER A 63 8.64 7.98 2.60
N ASP A 64 7.76 8.96 2.77
CA ASP A 64 6.73 8.92 3.81
C ASP A 64 5.54 8.10 3.31
N ARG A 65 5.22 7.01 4.01
CA ARG A 65 4.21 6.04 3.56
C ARG A 65 2.80 6.59 3.59
N GLU A 66 2.46 7.36 4.62
CA GLU A 66 1.13 7.95 4.76
C GLU A 66 0.90 8.96 3.62
N GLN A 67 1.84 9.88 3.44
CA GLN A 67 1.79 10.90 2.41
C GLN A 67 1.82 10.29 1.01
N LEU A 68 2.68 9.29 0.76
CA LEU A 68 2.76 8.60 -0.52
C LEU A 68 1.40 8.04 -0.96
N TRP A 69 0.76 7.25 -0.11
CA TRP A 69 -0.48 6.56 -0.49
C TRP A 69 -1.70 7.48 -0.51
N ASN A 70 -1.72 8.52 0.33
CA ASN A 70 -2.75 9.57 0.24
C ASN A 70 -2.63 10.38 -1.06
N GLU A 71 -1.42 10.77 -1.48
CA GLU A 71 -1.23 11.49 -2.75
C GLU A 71 -1.60 10.64 -3.97
N VAL A 72 -1.33 9.33 -3.94
CA VAL A 72 -1.79 8.38 -4.98
C VAL A 72 -3.32 8.38 -5.08
N GLU A 73 -4.04 8.19 -3.97
CA GLU A 73 -5.50 8.15 -3.98
C GLU A 73 -6.13 9.51 -4.32
N LYS A 74 -5.50 10.60 -3.88
CA LYS A 74 -5.93 11.97 -4.19
C LYS A 74 -5.81 12.29 -5.67
N LYS A 75 -4.79 11.77 -6.35
CA LYS A 75 -4.63 11.93 -7.81
C LYS A 75 -5.70 11.17 -8.58
N ASP A 76 -6.04 9.96 -8.14
CA ASP A 76 -6.91 9.03 -8.84
C ASP A 76 -8.30 8.88 -8.18
N ARG A 77 -9.15 9.90 -8.29
CA ARG A 77 -10.46 9.96 -7.59
C ARG A 77 -11.66 9.26 -8.24
N LYS A 78 -11.48 8.56 -9.37
CA LYS A 78 -12.58 7.87 -10.05
C LYS A 78 -12.97 6.58 -9.32
N SER A 79 -14.25 6.20 -9.41
CA SER A 79 -14.78 4.97 -8.79
C SER A 79 -14.11 3.70 -9.31
N ASN A 80 -13.47 3.74 -10.48
CA ASN A 80 -12.76 2.63 -11.10
C ASN A 80 -11.22 2.81 -11.16
N SER A 81 -10.69 3.79 -10.41
CA SER A 81 -9.25 4.04 -10.32
C SER A 81 -8.44 2.81 -9.90
N ARG A 82 -7.23 2.68 -10.44
CA ARG A 82 -6.25 1.65 -10.09
C ARG A 82 -5.07 2.31 -9.39
N TYR A 83 -5.06 2.26 -8.06
CA TYR A 83 -4.07 2.95 -7.23
C TYR A 83 -2.68 2.30 -7.28
N ALA A 84 -2.62 0.97 -7.28
CA ALA A 84 -1.36 0.25 -7.26
C ALA A 84 -1.47 -1.15 -7.87
N LYS A 85 -0.31 -1.71 -8.22
CA LYS A 85 -0.14 -3.13 -8.50
C LYS A 85 0.56 -3.78 -7.31
N GLU A 86 -0.02 -4.88 -6.84
CA GLU A 86 0.56 -5.72 -5.82
C GLU A 86 1.13 -6.98 -6.46
N PHE A 87 2.31 -7.37 -5.98
CA PHE A 87 2.94 -8.65 -6.22
C PHE A 87 3.17 -9.35 -4.88
N ASN A 88 2.74 -10.60 -4.75
CA ASN A 88 2.99 -11.45 -3.59
C ASN A 88 3.84 -12.64 -4.04
N VAL A 89 5.00 -12.81 -3.42
CA VAL A 89 6.04 -13.77 -3.81
C VAL A 89 6.52 -14.50 -2.56
N ALA A 90 6.61 -15.83 -2.63
CA ALA A 90 7.23 -16.60 -1.55
C ALA A 90 8.76 -16.47 -1.59
N LEU A 91 9.36 -16.23 -0.43
CA LEU A 91 10.80 -16.29 -0.22
C LEU A 91 11.21 -17.74 0.14
N PRO A 92 12.43 -18.19 -0.23
CA PRO A 92 12.90 -19.55 0.03
C PRO A 92 13.11 -19.87 1.51
#